data_AF-A0A139DM89-F1
#
_entry.id   AF-A0A139DM89-F1
#
_cell.length_a   1.000
_cell.length_b   1.000
_cell.length_c   1.000
_cell.angle_alpha   90.00
_cell.angle_beta   90.00
_cell.angle_gamma   90.00
#
_symmetry.space_group_name_H-M   'P 1'
#
loop_
_entity.id
_entity.type
_entity.pdbx_description
1 polymer ?
#
loop_
_entity_poly.entity_id
_entity_poly.type
_entity_poly.pdbx_seq_one_letter_code
_entity_poly.pdbx_strand_id
1 'polypeptide(L)'
;MTNTSIIRRWIMPVATSLMIIASPARAVTKDASDNVQAKAERSAEQWVDRCNADAFATERLGSLALSEAQSGLSILMEAGEAPALDKVSIGEACLSIAASQYAERPVFVVKKGIRHDLGVSEAVIRVSPTIARQQSFAYKLDELQLDVLPDGVFKGKTYLQRKEIDPVAAKSHLHFYLATQIEQQARSGTYNLNYDGTCLIGVADGHVMDAFDKGASQRVSQGLSNGDRQWLRAYGPAQEFWHEAAHCLPGDVMRERAMRPNGKSAIAQNGRGPSPCQAAQQSLKVLDQVSKEEEFNLETALLEAQAGSSAVARVKLVNKQQAQETTDADAEVPVKPQPKASPKMPPLTKESRAIAEASFDDAQIIKLSIESLMDNLALIQVRQRFRDAIEGCNLNTHPTQPWKKLRVLWSIADPNAMYMTWLTPWLLDHPASVQRQMFADAWAGLRNAKKQVSSKAFYQDWLKQAAARNARNSLFRSPNGTPDPGRAERWTQWMLDYTETPTAIQQAALR
;
A
#
# COMPACT_ATOMS: atom_id res chain seq x y z
N MET A 1 18.96 86.67 7.51
CA MET A 1 17.59 86.15 7.76
C MET A 1 17.68 84.65 7.90
N THR A 2 17.64 84.21 9.15
CA THR A 2 17.66 82.83 9.63
C THR A 2 16.26 82.24 9.60
N ASN A 3 16.08 81.01 9.12
CA ASN A 3 15.30 80.05 9.91
C ASN A 3 15.58 78.59 9.52
N THR A 4 16.00 77.86 10.54
CA THR A 4 16.26 76.43 10.63
C THR A 4 14.96 75.76 11.08
N SER A 5 14.55 74.63 10.48
CA SER A 5 13.65 73.70 11.17
C SER A 5 13.96 72.25 10.79
N ILE A 6 14.61 71.59 11.74
CA ILE A 6 14.84 70.15 11.83
C ILE A 6 13.56 69.52 12.36
N ILE A 7 12.96 68.58 11.63
CA ILE A 7 11.89 67.70 12.15
C ILE A 7 12.50 66.31 12.38
N ARG A 8 12.76 65.99 13.66
CA ARG A 8 13.04 64.63 14.14
C ARG A 8 11.71 63.87 14.21
N ARG A 9 11.56 62.80 13.42
CA ARG A 9 10.49 61.82 13.60
C ARG A 9 10.87 60.85 14.72
N TRP A 10 10.04 60.79 15.74
CA TRP A 10 10.03 59.75 16.76
C TRP A 10 9.37 58.50 16.19
N ILE A 11 10.07 57.37 16.24
CA ILE A 11 9.51 56.03 16.03
C ILE A 11 9.11 55.52 17.40
N MET A 12 7.81 55.39 17.66
CA MET A 12 7.29 54.64 18.81
C MET A 12 7.24 53.14 18.48
N PRO A 13 7.65 52.25 19.38
CA PRO A 13 7.37 50.83 19.24
C PRO A 13 5.92 50.55 19.59
N VAL A 14 5.14 50.09 18.62
CA VAL A 14 3.81 49.51 18.87
C VAL A 14 4.04 48.09 19.39
N ALA A 15 3.77 47.89 20.68
CA ALA A 15 3.69 46.57 21.29
C ALA A 15 2.42 45.86 20.80
N THR A 16 2.57 44.92 19.88
CA THR A 16 1.48 44.02 19.48
C THR A 16 1.35 42.92 20.55
N SER A 17 0.41 43.10 21.49
CA SER A 17 0.00 42.02 22.39
C SER A 17 -0.70 40.92 21.58
N LEU A 18 -0.04 39.77 21.42
CA LEU A 18 -0.70 38.53 21.04
C LEU A 18 -1.64 38.13 22.20
N MET A 19 -2.95 38.34 22.03
CA MET A 19 -3.93 37.57 22.78
C MET A 19 -4.00 36.16 22.21
N ILE A 20 -3.48 35.18 22.95
CA ILE A 20 -3.82 33.77 22.75
C ILE A 20 -5.27 33.63 23.20
N ILE A 21 -6.21 33.65 22.24
CA ILE A 21 -7.58 33.21 22.50
C ILE A 21 -7.52 31.69 22.56
N ALA A 22 -7.39 31.14 23.77
CA ALA A 22 -7.70 29.74 24.01
C ALA A 22 -9.18 29.54 23.67
N SER A 23 -9.46 28.73 22.65
CA SER A 23 -10.82 28.34 22.33
C SER A 23 -11.39 27.61 23.55
N PRO A 24 -12.54 28.04 24.13
CA PRO A 24 -13.15 27.30 25.21
C PRO A 24 -13.55 25.94 24.65
N ALA A 25 -13.03 24.87 25.26
CA ALA A 25 -13.56 23.53 25.06
C ALA A 25 -15.05 23.58 25.44
N ARG A 26 -15.93 23.65 24.43
CA ARG A 26 -17.38 23.63 24.63
C ARG A 26 -17.69 22.28 25.25
N ALA A 27 -18.19 22.29 26.49
CA ALA A 27 -18.85 21.14 27.09
C ALA A 27 -20.02 20.77 26.18
N VAL A 28 -19.84 19.70 25.39
CA VAL A 28 -20.91 19.08 24.62
C VAL A 28 -21.88 18.52 25.65
N THR A 29 -23.06 19.13 25.76
CA THR A 29 -24.10 18.64 26.65
C THR A 29 -24.58 17.26 26.17
N LYS A 30 -24.94 16.38 27.10
CA LYS A 30 -25.38 15.01 26.81
C LYS A 30 -26.50 14.97 25.74
N ASP A 31 -27.44 15.92 25.80
CA ASP A 31 -28.53 16.05 24.82
C ASP A 31 -28.07 16.41 23.38
N ALA A 32 -26.92 17.07 23.23
CA ALA A 32 -26.31 17.33 21.92
C ALA A 32 -25.59 16.08 21.41
N SER A 33 -24.99 15.29 22.31
CA SER A 33 -24.37 13.99 21.97
C SER A 33 -25.42 12.98 21.49
N ASP A 34 -26.56 12.88 22.19
CA ASP A 34 -27.62 11.93 21.84
C ASP A 34 -28.27 12.26 20.49
N ASN A 35 -28.45 13.55 20.17
CA ASN A 35 -28.95 13.99 18.85
C ASN A 35 -27.93 13.77 17.72
N VAL A 36 -26.63 13.92 17.99
CA VAL A 36 -25.57 13.64 17.02
C VAL A 36 -25.49 12.14 16.74
N GLN A 37 -25.59 11.30 17.77
CA GLN A 37 -25.57 9.84 17.62
C GLN A 37 -26.81 9.34 16.86
N ALA A 38 -28.02 9.76 17.22
CA ALA A 38 -29.23 9.38 16.50
C ALA A 38 -29.22 9.85 15.02
N LYS A 39 -28.58 10.99 14.73
CA LYS A 39 -28.38 11.47 13.35
C LYS A 39 -27.34 10.62 12.62
N ALA A 40 -26.26 10.23 13.29
CA ALA A 40 -25.23 9.35 12.74
C ALA A 40 -25.78 7.93 12.45
N GLU A 41 -26.62 7.39 13.34
CA GLU A 41 -27.28 6.10 13.16
C GLU A 41 -28.24 6.10 11.96
N ARG A 42 -29.13 7.10 11.84
CA ARG A 42 -29.99 7.25 10.66
C ARG A 42 -29.18 7.47 9.37
N SER A 43 -28.06 8.18 9.47
CA SER A 43 -27.12 8.33 8.37
C SER A 43 -26.50 6.99 7.97
N ALA A 44 -26.14 6.13 8.94
CA ALA A 44 -25.56 4.82 8.67
C ALA A 44 -26.55 3.87 7.99
N GLU A 45 -27.81 3.82 8.43
CA GLU A 45 -28.87 3.03 7.77
C GLU A 45 -29.06 3.46 6.31
N GLN A 46 -29.10 4.78 6.05
CA GLN A 46 -29.19 5.31 4.69
C GLN A 46 -27.98 4.93 3.83
N TRP A 47 -26.78 4.90 4.40
CA TRP A 47 -25.59 4.45 3.70
C TRP A 47 -25.66 2.95 3.40
N VAL A 48 -26.09 2.11 4.34
CA VAL A 48 -26.27 0.66 4.11
C VAL A 48 -27.17 0.43 2.89
N ASP A 49 -28.32 1.08 2.82
CA ASP A 49 -29.26 0.93 1.69
C ASP A 49 -28.63 1.38 0.37
N ARG A 50 -27.96 2.54 0.37
CA ARG A 50 -27.29 3.07 -0.84
C ARG A 50 -26.15 2.16 -1.30
N CYS A 51 -25.36 1.64 -0.36
CA CYS A 51 -24.21 0.78 -0.66
C CYS A 51 -24.66 -0.58 -1.18
N ASN A 52 -25.72 -1.16 -0.60
CA ASN A 52 -26.25 -2.44 -1.04
C ASN A 52 -27.06 -2.33 -2.36
N ALA A 53 -27.45 -1.13 -2.77
CA ALA A 53 -28.06 -0.86 -4.07
C ALA A 53 -27.03 -0.50 -5.18
N ASP A 54 -25.80 -0.11 -4.83
CA ASP A 54 -24.77 0.28 -5.78
C ASP A 54 -23.99 -0.93 -6.29
N ALA A 55 -24.02 -1.16 -7.61
CA ALA A 55 -23.36 -2.31 -8.24
C ALA A 55 -21.83 -2.30 -8.07
N PHE A 56 -21.21 -1.11 -8.10
CA PHE A 56 -19.75 -0.99 -7.96
C PHE A 56 -19.29 -1.31 -6.54
N ALA A 57 -20.08 -0.92 -5.53
CA ALA A 57 -19.83 -1.25 -4.14
C ALA A 57 -20.08 -2.75 -3.87
N THR A 58 -21.24 -3.28 -4.26
CA THR A 58 -21.62 -4.69 -4.01
C THR A 58 -20.71 -5.69 -4.70
N GLU A 59 -20.17 -5.39 -5.89
CA GLU A 59 -19.15 -6.22 -6.56
C GLU A 59 -17.90 -6.42 -5.70
N ARG A 60 -17.55 -5.46 -4.83
CA ARG A 60 -16.32 -5.47 -4.01
C ARG A 60 -16.57 -5.83 -2.55
N LEU A 61 -17.73 -5.43 -2.01
CA LEU A 61 -18.10 -5.61 -0.61
C LEU A 61 -19.02 -6.80 -0.39
N GLY A 62 -19.73 -7.27 -1.41
CA GLY A 62 -20.88 -8.15 -1.28
C GLY A 62 -22.06 -7.38 -0.69
N SER A 63 -21.99 -7.10 0.61
CA SER A 63 -22.93 -6.24 1.34
C SER A 63 -22.20 -5.44 2.42
N LEU A 64 -22.72 -4.27 2.75
CA LEU A 64 -22.30 -3.47 3.90
C LEU A 64 -23.28 -3.70 5.06
N ALA A 65 -22.77 -4.14 6.22
CA ALA A 65 -23.58 -4.26 7.42
C ALA A 65 -23.74 -2.91 8.15
N LEU A 66 -24.81 -2.77 8.94
CA LEU A 66 -25.06 -1.53 9.69
C LEU A 66 -23.95 -1.20 10.68
N SER A 67 -23.44 -2.19 11.42
CA SER A 67 -22.32 -2.01 12.34
C SER A 67 -21.04 -1.54 11.62
N GLU A 68 -20.78 -2.09 10.42
CA GLU A 68 -19.65 -1.67 9.59
C GLU A 68 -19.80 -0.21 9.14
N ALA A 69 -21.01 0.16 8.70
CA ALA A 69 -21.32 1.53 8.29
C ALA A 69 -21.16 2.51 9.45
N GLN A 70 -21.71 2.19 10.63
CA GLN A 70 -21.60 3.02 11.84
C GLN A 70 -20.14 3.24 12.25
N SER A 71 -19.36 2.15 12.36
CA SER A 71 -17.96 2.21 12.74
C SER A 71 -17.12 2.99 11.72
N GLY A 72 -17.25 2.69 10.43
CA GLY A 72 -16.50 3.36 9.38
C GLY A 72 -16.83 4.85 9.26
N LEU A 73 -18.10 5.23 9.41
CA LEU A 73 -18.52 6.63 9.44
C LEU A 73 -17.97 7.36 10.66
N SER A 74 -17.98 6.74 11.85
CA SER A 74 -17.40 7.34 13.06
C SER A 74 -15.92 7.68 12.85
N ILE A 75 -15.14 6.72 12.35
CA ILE A 75 -13.71 6.89 12.06
C ILE A 75 -13.47 8.04 11.09
N LEU A 76 -14.25 8.13 10.01
CA LEU A 76 -14.13 9.22 9.03
C LEU A 76 -14.58 10.57 9.60
N MET A 77 -15.60 10.59 10.46
CA MET A 77 -16.06 11.82 11.13
C MET A 77 -15.03 12.33 12.12
N GLU A 78 -14.43 11.45 12.92
CA GLU A 78 -13.37 11.77 13.89
C GLU A 78 -12.12 12.32 13.20
N ALA A 79 -11.77 11.78 12.03
CA ALA A 79 -10.69 12.28 11.19
C ALA A 79 -11.05 13.60 10.46
N GLY A 80 -12.31 14.04 10.49
CA GLY A 80 -12.77 15.21 9.75
C GLY A 80 -12.94 14.99 8.23
N GLU A 81 -12.92 13.74 7.78
CA GLU A 81 -12.92 13.33 6.37
C GLU A 81 -14.33 12.97 5.85
N ALA A 82 -15.31 12.80 6.74
CA ALA A 82 -16.69 12.49 6.35
C ALA A 82 -17.30 13.46 5.29
N PRO A 83 -17.04 14.78 5.30
CA PRO A 83 -17.53 15.70 4.26
C PRO A 83 -17.01 15.38 2.84
N ALA A 84 -15.90 14.65 2.72
CA ALA A 84 -15.38 14.23 1.41
C ALA A 84 -16.25 13.12 0.77
N LEU A 85 -17.05 12.38 1.55
CA LEU A 85 -17.95 11.34 1.04
C LEU A 85 -19.02 11.92 0.09
N ASP A 86 -19.45 13.16 0.31
CA ASP A 86 -20.44 13.84 -0.54
C ASP A 86 -19.86 14.29 -1.90
N LYS A 87 -18.53 14.25 -2.05
CA LYS A 87 -17.81 14.69 -3.25
C LYS A 87 -17.37 13.51 -4.14
N VAL A 88 -17.67 12.28 -3.75
CA VAL A 88 -17.35 11.08 -4.51
C VAL A 88 -18.61 10.33 -4.94
N SER A 89 -18.46 9.37 -5.85
CA SER A 89 -19.58 8.48 -6.19
C SER A 89 -20.00 7.63 -5.00
N ILE A 90 -21.26 7.16 -5.01
CA ILE A 90 -21.79 6.29 -3.93
C ILE A 90 -20.88 5.09 -3.70
N GLY A 91 -20.49 4.39 -4.78
CA GLY A 91 -19.57 3.27 -4.67
C GLY A 91 -18.24 3.60 -4.01
N GLU A 92 -17.63 4.77 -4.28
CA GLU A 92 -16.39 5.20 -3.62
C GLU A 92 -16.58 5.51 -2.14
N ALA A 93 -17.66 6.21 -1.78
CA ALA A 93 -18.01 6.47 -0.39
C ALA A 93 -18.23 5.17 0.38
N CYS A 94 -18.99 4.22 -0.19
CA CYS A 94 -19.25 2.91 0.41
C CYS A 94 -17.99 2.10 0.68
N LEU A 95 -17.08 2.06 -0.29
CA LEU A 95 -15.78 1.40 -0.11
C LEU A 95 -14.92 2.11 0.95
N SER A 96 -14.98 3.44 1.03
CA SER A 96 -14.22 4.23 2.02
C SER A 96 -14.71 3.95 3.44
N ILE A 97 -16.03 3.90 3.64
CA ILE A 97 -16.65 3.54 4.92
C ILE A 97 -16.22 2.12 5.34
N ALA A 98 -16.38 1.14 4.45
CA ALA A 98 -16.03 -0.26 4.73
C ALA A 98 -14.53 -0.44 5.00
N ALA A 99 -13.66 0.17 4.20
CA ALA A 99 -12.21 0.08 4.38
C ALA A 99 -11.74 0.77 5.67
N SER A 100 -12.38 1.90 6.04
CA SER A 100 -12.05 2.60 7.29
C SER A 100 -12.37 1.77 8.52
N GLN A 101 -13.53 1.10 8.50
CA GLN A 101 -13.89 0.15 9.55
C GLN A 101 -12.89 -1.02 9.60
N TYR A 102 -12.60 -1.65 8.47
CA TYR A 102 -11.70 -2.79 8.41
C TYR A 102 -10.26 -2.47 8.86
N ALA A 103 -9.76 -1.29 8.52
CA ALA A 103 -8.41 -0.86 8.88
C ALA A 103 -8.33 -0.14 10.22
N GLU A 104 -9.47 0.11 10.88
CA GLU A 104 -9.61 0.85 12.13
C GLU A 104 -8.93 2.23 12.11
N ARG A 105 -8.99 2.90 10.95
CA ARG A 105 -8.36 4.21 10.71
C ARG A 105 -9.00 4.88 9.49
N PRO A 106 -8.81 6.19 9.25
CA PRO A 106 -9.36 6.82 8.06
C PRO A 106 -8.75 6.22 6.79
N VAL A 107 -9.58 5.59 5.97
CA VAL A 107 -9.26 5.09 4.64
C VAL A 107 -10.21 5.70 3.62
N PHE A 108 -9.66 6.33 2.59
CA PHE A 108 -10.45 6.94 1.53
C PHE A 108 -10.19 6.28 0.19
N VAL A 109 -11.26 5.89 -0.49
CA VAL A 109 -11.23 5.11 -1.73
C VAL A 109 -11.64 5.98 -2.91
N VAL A 110 -10.85 5.95 -3.98
CA VAL A 110 -11.03 6.80 -5.15
C VAL A 110 -10.80 6.04 -6.46
N LYS A 111 -11.69 6.22 -7.43
CA LYS A 111 -11.61 5.65 -8.77
C LYS A 111 -10.49 6.29 -9.57
N LYS A 112 -9.74 5.44 -10.28
CA LYS A 112 -8.71 5.82 -11.25
C LYS A 112 -9.31 5.89 -12.64
N GLY A 113 -10.10 6.93 -12.86
CA GLY A 113 -10.67 7.26 -14.17
C GLY A 113 -10.08 8.56 -14.72
N ILE A 114 -10.12 8.71 -16.06
CA ILE A 114 -9.98 10.04 -16.65
C ILE A 114 -11.31 10.75 -16.43
N ARG A 115 -11.27 11.90 -15.76
CA ARG A 115 -12.45 12.74 -15.54
C ARG A 115 -12.52 13.78 -16.65
N HIS A 116 -13.51 13.64 -17.52
CA HIS A 116 -13.72 14.56 -18.65
C HIS A 116 -14.25 15.93 -18.21
N ASP A 117 -14.82 16.01 -17.01
CA ASP A 117 -15.36 17.24 -16.41
C ASP A 117 -14.30 18.14 -15.76
N LEU A 118 -13.10 17.62 -15.49
CA LEU A 118 -12.02 18.36 -14.80
C LEU A 118 -11.08 19.14 -15.72
N GLY A 119 -11.52 19.43 -16.95
CA GLY A 119 -10.74 20.26 -17.89
C GLY A 119 -9.46 19.62 -18.43
N VAL A 120 -9.27 18.30 -18.27
CA VAL A 120 -8.17 17.58 -18.92
C VAL A 120 -8.42 17.60 -20.43
N SER A 121 -7.56 18.31 -21.18
CA SER A 121 -7.77 18.49 -22.61
C SER A 121 -7.79 17.15 -23.37
N GLU A 122 -8.68 17.06 -24.35
CA GLU A 122 -8.74 15.95 -25.31
C GLU A 122 -7.39 15.64 -25.97
N ALA A 123 -6.58 16.67 -26.21
CA ALA A 123 -5.23 16.52 -26.75
C ALA A 123 -4.32 15.74 -25.80
N VAL A 124 -4.33 16.06 -24.49
CA VAL A 124 -3.54 15.34 -23.48
C VAL A 124 -4.03 13.90 -23.33
N ILE A 125 -5.35 13.68 -23.34
CA ILE A 125 -5.93 12.33 -23.28
C ILE A 125 -5.41 11.46 -24.44
N ARG A 126 -5.39 12.00 -25.67
CA ARG A 126 -4.92 11.27 -26.85
C ARG A 126 -3.41 11.05 -26.86
N VAL A 127 -2.64 12.08 -26.50
CA VAL A 127 -1.17 12.03 -26.56
C VAL A 127 -0.59 11.22 -25.41
N SER A 128 -1.16 11.33 -24.20
CA SER A 128 -0.68 10.63 -23.01
C SER A 128 -1.82 10.33 -22.03
N PRO A 129 -2.54 9.22 -22.23
CA PRO A 129 -3.60 8.77 -21.30
C PRO A 129 -3.12 8.64 -19.85
N THR A 130 -1.85 8.29 -19.64
CA THR A 130 -1.26 8.20 -18.30
C THR A 130 -1.15 9.56 -17.63
N ILE A 131 -0.68 10.59 -18.34
CA ILE A 131 -0.64 11.96 -17.78
C ILE A 131 -2.05 12.46 -17.53
N ALA A 132 -3.00 12.18 -18.43
CA ALA A 132 -4.41 12.53 -18.24
C ALA A 132 -5.01 11.91 -16.97
N ARG A 133 -4.72 10.64 -16.67
CA ARG A 133 -5.14 9.99 -15.41
C ARG A 133 -4.47 10.62 -14.20
N GLN A 134 -3.16 10.89 -14.26
CA GLN A 134 -2.43 11.56 -13.16
C GLN A 134 -3.04 12.93 -12.84
N GLN A 135 -3.35 13.73 -13.86
CA GLN A 135 -3.98 15.04 -13.70
C GLN A 135 -5.39 14.91 -13.14
N SER A 136 -6.23 14.04 -13.72
CA SER A 136 -7.59 13.79 -13.24
C SER A 136 -7.60 13.39 -11.76
N PHE A 137 -6.65 12.54 -11.38
CA PHE A 137 -6.51 12.06 -10.01
C PHE A 137 -6.04 13.15 -9.05
N ALA A 138 -5.03 13.94 -9.44
CA ALA A 138 -4.54 15.06 -8.64
C ALA A 138 -5.65 16.10 -8.37
N TYR A 139 -6.42 16.46 -9.41
CA TYR A 139 -7.56 17.37 -9.27
C TYR A 139 -8.64 16.80 -8.35
N LYS A 140 -8.90 15.49 -8.41
CA LYS A 140 -9.82 14.84 -7.47
C LYS A 140 -9.32 14.98 -6.03
N LEU A 141 -8.02 14.76 -5.77
CA LEU A 141 -7.47 14.98 -4.43
C LEU A 141 -7.56 16.46 -3.97
N ASP A 142 -7.40 17.40 -4.89
CA ASP A 142 -7.63 18.84 -4.62
C ASP A 142 -9.08 19.11 -4.21
N GLU A 143 -10.07 18.47 -4.84
CA GLU A 143 -11.49 18.65 -4.46
C GLU A 143 -11.80 18.03 -3.09
N LEU A 144 -11.24 16.86 -2.81
CA LEU A 144 -11.51 16.11 -1.58
C LEU A 144 -10.87 16.76 -0.36
N GLN A 145 -9.71 17.40 -0.52
CA GLN A 145 -8.96 18.08 0.55
C GLN A 145 -8.49 17.18 1.70
N LEU A 146 -8.38 15.86 1.46
CA LEU A 146 -7.96 14.86 2.44
C LEU A 146 -6.59 15.15 3.07
N ASP A 147 -6.41 14.75 4.33
CA ASP A 147 -5.12 14.78 5.03
C ASP A 147 -4.31 13.49 4.79
N VAL A 148 -3.95 13.23 3.53
CA VAL A 148 -3.20 12.02 3.14
C VAL A 148 -1.76 12.07 3.67
N LEU A 149 -1.16 13.27 3.72
CA LEU A 149 0.22 13.46 4.14
C LEU A 149 0.26 14.56 5.21
N PRO A 150 0.45 14.19 6.48
CA PRO A 150 0.54 15.16 7.56
C PRO A 150 1.63 16.20 7.29
N ASP A 151 1.37 17.40 7.77
CA ASP A 151 2.26 18.54 7.56
C ASP A 151 3.68 18.25 8.06
N GLY A 152 4.68 18.43 7.17
CA GLY A 152 6.10 18.23 7.48
C GLY A 152 6.68 16.85 7.15
N VAL A 153 5.85 15.88 6.72
CA VAL A 153 6.34 14.57 6.24
C VAL A 153 7.03 14.71 4.88
N PHE A 154 6.43 15.46 3.95
CA PHE A 154 7.04 15.70 2.64
C PHE A 154 8.06 16.84 2.69
N LYS A 155 9.35 16.49 2.62
CA LYS A 155 10.49 17.44 2.71
C LYS A 155 11.11 17.78 1.36
N GLY A 156 10.39 17.61 0.26
CA GLY A 156 10.87 17.97 -1.08
C GLY A 156 11.19 19.46 -1.16
N LYS A 157 12.41 19.83 -1.54
CA LYS A 157 12.85 21.25 -1.61
C LYS A 157 11.88 22.13 -2.39
N THR A 158 11.43 21.64 -3.56
CA THR A 158 10.47 22.35 -4.42
C THR A 158 9.11 22.55 -3.75
N TYR A 159 8.63 21.56 -2.97
CA TYR A 159 7.38 21.70 -2.23
C TYR A 159 7.51 22.71 -1.10
N LEU A 160 8.59 22.64 -0.30
CA LEU A 160 8.80 23.57 0.81
C LEU A 160 8.89 25.02 0.32
N GLN A 161 9.64 25.27 -0.75
CA GLN A 161 9.73 26.59 -1.39
C GLN A 161 8.36 27.07 -1.91
N ARG A 162 7.58 26.18 -2.54
CA ARG A 162 6.24 26.53 -2.99
C ARG A 162 5.31 26.81 -1.82
N LYS A 163 5.38 26.03 -0.74
CA LYS A 163 4.52 26.18 0.44
C LYS A 163 4.70 27.54 1.11
N GLU A 164 5.91 28.09 1.08
CA GLU A 164 6.19 29.44 1.60
C GLU A 164 5.60 30.57 0.73
N ILE A 165 5.47 30.35 -0.57
CA ILE A 165 5.01 31.38 -1.54
C ILE A 165 3.50 31.27 -1.79
N ASP A 166 3.02 30.05 -2.04
CA ASP A 166 1.66 29.70 -2.41
C ASP A 166 1.32 28.30 -1.85
N PRO A 167 0.73 28.24 -0.64
CA PRO A 167 0.35 26.98 0.00
C PRO A 167 -0.62 26.13 -0.83
N VAL A 168 -1.50 26.78 -1.61
CA VAL A 168 -2.50 26.09 -2.42
C VAL A 168 -1.81 25.39 -3.59
N ALA A 169 -0.96 26.11 -4.33
CA ALA A 169 -0.18 25.51 -5.41
C ALA A 169 0.80 24.44 -4.92
N ALA A 170 1.32 24.57 -3.69
CA ALA A 170 2.14 23.54 -3.06
C ALA A 170 1.35 22.25 -2.79
N LYS A 171 0.11 22.36 -2.28
CA LYS A 171 -0.78 21.22 -2.05
C LYS A 171 -1.15 20.52 -3.36
N SER A 172 -1.53 21.26 -4.42
CA SER A 172 -1.77 20.68 -5.75
C SER A 172 -0.54 19.98 -6.32
N HIS A 173 0.66 20.54 -6.11
CA HIS A 173 1.91 19.88 -6.53
C HIS A 173 2.14 18.56 -5.78
N LEU A 174 1.84 18.53 -4.47
CA LEU A 174 1.91 17.32 -3.67
C LEU A 174 0.92 16.26 -4.18
N HIS A 175 -0.33 16.63 -4.45
CA HIS A 175 -1.32 15.72 -5.01
C HIS A 175 -0.92 15.17 -6.39
N PHE A 176 -0.29 15.98 -7.24
CA PHE A 176 0.26 15.50 -8.51
C PHE A 176 1.42 14.51 -8.30
N TYR A 177 2.28 14.77 -7.32
CA TYR A 177 3.34 13.83 -6.93
C TYR A 177 2.74 12.50 -6.43
N LEU A 178 1.73 12.56 -5.55
CA LEU A 178 1.01 11.37 -5.08
C LEU A 178 0.40 10.61 -6.26
N ALA A 179 -0.34 11.29 -7.14
CA ALA A 179 -0.92 10.72 -8.36
C ALA A 179 0.13 10.02 -9.25
N THR A 180 1.34 10.58 -9.31
CA THR A 180 2.44 9.99 -10.08
C THR A 180 2.96 8.71 -9.43
N GLN A 181 3.17 8.70 -8.10
CA GLN A 181 3.61 7.50 -7.37
C GLN A 181 2.62 6.36 -7.56
N ILE A 182 1.36 6.70 -7.43
CA ILE A 182 0.18 5.87 -7.62
C ILE A 182 0.14 5.15 -8.96
N GLU A 183 0.30 5.89 -10.06
CA GLU A 183 0.29 5.31 -11.41
C GLU A 183 1.53 4.45 -11.66
N GLN A 184 2.63 4.67 -10.94
CA GLN A 184 3.85 3.85 -11.07
C GLN A 184 3.78 2.52 -10.32
N GLN A 185 2.91 2.39 -9.31
CA GLN A 185 2.79 1.18 -8.50
C GLN A 185 1.84 0.13 -9.09
N ALA A 186 0.90 0.55 -9.94
CA ALA A 186 -0.25 -0.27 -10.34
C ALA A 186 0.10 -1.36 -11.37
N ARG A 187 0.04 -2.62 -10.95
CA ARG A 187 0.02 -3.79 -11.86
C ARG A 187 -1.40 -4.15 -12.31
N SER A 188 -2.35 -4.04 -11.39
CA SER A 188 -3.77 -4.42 -11.58
C SER A 188 -4.69 -3.22 -11.69
N GLY A 189 -4.17 -2.01 -11.50
CA GLY A 189 -4.97 -0.78 -11.56
C GLY A 189 -5.49 -0.34 -10.20
N THR A 190 -5.25 -1.07 -9.11
CA THR A 190 -5.51 -0.65 -7.70
C THR A 190 -4.18 -0.40 -6.94
N TYR A 191 -4.16 0.50 -5.95
CA TYR A 191 -2.99 0.75 -5.06
C TYR A 191 -3.48 1.29 -3.70
N ASN A 192 -2.59 1.34 -2.73
CA ASN A 192 -2.73 2.11 -1.49
C ASN A 192 -1.56 3.12 -1.28
N LEU A 193 -1.83 4.21 -0.56
CA LEU A 193 -0.83 5.09 0.03
C LEU A 193 -1.05 5.12 1.54
N ASN A 194 -0.22 4.38 2.28
CA ASN A 194 -0.28 4.32 3.73
C ASN A 194 0.74 5.29 4.36
N TYR A 195 0.26 6.47 4.73
CA TYR A 195 0.98 7.47 5.54
C TYR A 195 0.31 7.62 6.90
N ASP A 196 0.88 8.39 7.82
CA ASP A 196 0.33 8.55 9.19
C ASP A 196 -1.05 9.24 9.23
N GLY A 197 -1.48 9.90 8.14
CA GLY A 197 -2.80 10.52 8.00
C GLY A 197 -3.86 9.55 7.44
N THR A 198 -4.65 10.03 6.47
CA THR A 198 -5.66 9.23 5.77
C THR A 198 -4.98 8.25 4.79
N CYS A 199 -5.26 6.95 4.92
CA CYS A 199 -4.81 5.97 3.93
C CYS A 199 -5.62 6.14 2.65
N LEU A 200 -4.96 6.24 1.50
CA LEU A 200 -5.64 6.46 0.22
C LEU A 200 -5.59 5.19 -0.63
N ILE A 201 -6.74 4.64 -1.00
CA ILE A 201 -6.83 3.51 -1.94
C ILE A 201 -7.35 4.02 -3.27
N GLY A 202 -6.60 3.79 -4.34
CA GLY A 202 -7.11 4.02 -5.67
C GLY A 202 -7.63 2.73 -6.27
N VAL A 203 -8.88 2.68 -6.74
CA VAL A 203 -9.50 1.51 -7.39
C VAL A 203 -9.64 1.72 -8.90
N ALA A 204 -9.39 0.68 -9.70
CA ALA A 204 -9.68 0.75 -11.14
C ALA A 204 -11.19 0.60 -11.42
N ASP A 205 -11.66 1.26 -12.48
CA ASP A 205 -13.02 1.07 -13.01
C ASP A 205 -13.18 -0.26 -13.76
N GLY A 206 -12.07 -0.81 -14.29
CA GLY A 206 -12.06 -2.03 -15.06
C GLY A 206 -11.97 -3.29 -14.22
N HIS A 207 -12.40 -4.41 -14.81
CA HIS A 207 -12.31 -5.70 -14.17
C HIS A 207 -10.85 -6.23 -14.21
N VAL A 208 -10.39 -6.89 -13.14
CA VAL A 208 -8.99 -7.36 -13.02
C VAL A 208 -8.55 -8.26 -14.19
N MET A 209 -9.48 -9.06 -14.70
CA MET A 209 -9.27 -9.91 -15.88
C MET A 209 -9.05 -9.12 -17.17
N ASP A 210 -9.67 -7.96 -17.33
CA ASP A 210 -9.52 -7.16 -18.54
C ASP A 210 -8.11 -6.52 -18.57
N ALA A 211 -7.60 -6.11 -17.40
CA ALA A 211 -6.22 -5.66 -17.25
C ALA A 211 -5.22 -6.80 -17.54
N PHE A 212 -5.50 -8.02 -17.06
CA PHE A 212 -4.69 -9.20 -17.36
C PHE A 212 -4.70 -9.56 -18.85
N ASP A 213 -5.87 -9.71 -19.45
CA ASP A 213 -6.01 -10.13 -20.85
C ASP A 213 -5.41 -9.11 -21.82
N LYS A 214 -5.40 -7.81 -21.48
CA LYS A 214 -4.73 -6.77 -22.26
C LYS A 214 -3.20 -6.87 -22.23
N GLY A 215 -2.62 -7.34 -21.13
CA GLY A 215 -1.16 -7.44 -20.94
C GLY A 215 -0.57 -8.83 -21.22
N ALA A 216 -1.40 -9.88 -21.18
CA ALA A 216 -0.96 -11.25 -21.34
C ALA A 216 -0.87 -11.67 -22.83
N SER A 217 0.13 -12.48 -23.16
CA SER A 217 0.11 -13.21 -24.43
C SER A 217 -1.01 -14.26 -24.42
N GLN A 218 -1.46 -14.70 -25.60
CA GLN A 218 -2.47 -15.76 -25.71
C GLN A 218 -2.09 -17.02 -24.91
N ARG A 219 -0.84 -17.47 -24.97
CA ARG A 219 -0.35 -18.64 -24.24
C ARG A 219 -0.42 -18.45 -22.72
N VAL A 220 -0.06 -17.27 -22.21
CA VAL A 220 -0.18 -16.95 -20.78
C VAL A 220 -1.64 -16.86 -20.35
N SER A 221 -2.48 -16.25 -21.17
CA SER A 221 -3.91 -16.08 -20.92
C SER A 221 -4.63 -17.46 -20.87
N GLN A 222 -4.22 -18.42 -21.70
CA GLN A 222 -4.75 -19.80 -21.69
C GLN A 222 -4.46 -20.59 -20.41
N GLY A 223 -3.57 -20.09 -19.54
CA GLY A 223 -3.25 -20.72 -18.27
C GLY A 223 -4.35 -20.70 -17.22
N LEU A 224 -5.39 -19.88 -17.42
CA LEU A 224 -6.58 -19.85 -16.57
C LEU A 224 -7.68 -20.70 -17.21
N SER A 225 -8.18 -21.70 -16.47
CA SER A 225 -9.35 -22.46 -16.87
C SER A 225 -10.60 -21.58 -16.93
N ASN A 226 -11.68 -22.08 -17.55
CA ASN A 226 -12.96 -21.36 -17.56
C ASN A 226 -13.48 -21.10 -16.14
N GLY A 227 -13.33 -22.07 -15.23
CA GLY A 227 -13.68 -21.92 -13.82
C GLY A 227 -12.85 -20.85 -13.13
N ASP A 228 -11.51 -20.85 -13.33
CA ASP A 228 -10.63 -19.82 -12.78
C ASP A 228 -11.04 -18.41 -13.27
N ARG A 229 -11.36 -18.27 -14.57
CA ARG A 229 -11.81 -17.00 -15.15
C ARG A 229 -13.16 -16.55 -14.61
N GLN A 230 -14.11 -17.48 -14.46
CA GLN A 230 -15.42 -17.17 -13.89
C GLN A 230 -15.28 -16.70 -12.44
N TRP A 231 -14.47 -17.40 -11.63
CA TRP A 231 -14.18 -16.99 -10.27
C TRP A 231 -13.52 -15.61 -10.22
N LEU A 232 -12.50 -15.38 -11.05
CA LEU A 232 -11.81 -14.09 -11.11
C LEU A 232 -12.75 -12.98 -11.58
N ARG A 233 -13.70 -13.26 -12.48
CA ARG A 233 -14.75 -12.32 -12.90
C ARG A 233 -15.76 -11.99 -11.80
N ALA A 234 -16.06 -12.94 -10.93
CA ALA A 234 -17.01 -12.72 -9.84
C ALA A 234 -16.36 -12.05 -8.62
N TYR A 235 -15.12 -12.41 -8.30
CA TYR A 235 -14.51 -12.07 -6.99
C TYR A 235 -13.15 -11.36 -7.10
N GLY A 236 -12.58 -11.25 -8.30
CA GLY A 236 -11.32 -10.54 -8.53
C GLY A 236 -11.33 -9.08 -8.07
N PRO A 237 -12.38 -8.28 -8.35
CA PRO A 237 -12.46 -6.89 -7.89
C PRO A 237 -12.52 -6.78 -6.36
N ALA A 238 -13.30 -7.65 -5.71
CA ALA A 238 -13.33 -7.73 -4.24
C ALA A 238 -11.96 -8.11 -3.67
N GLN A 239 -11.34 -9.15 -4.23
CA GLN A 239 -10.01 -9.62 -3.81
C GLN A 239 -8.94 -8.53 -3.97
N GLU A 240 -8.98 -7.76 -5.05
CA GLU A 240 -8.06 -6.65 -5.27
C GLU A 240 -8.32 -5.49 -4.30
N PHE A 241 -9.58 -5.12 -4.09
CA PHE A 241 -9.95 -4.08 -3.15
C PHE A 241 -9.51 -4.39 -1.71
N TRP A 242 -9.85 -5.59 -1.22
CA TRP A 242 -9.47 -6.00 0.14
C TRP A 242 -7.97 -6.19 0.30
N HIS A 243 -7.23 -6.50 -0.78
CA HIS A 243 -5.77 -6.54 -0.77
C HIS A 243 -5.19 -5.14 -0.48
N GLU A 244 -5.71 -4.10 -1.14
CA GLU A 244 -5.26 -2.73 -0.87
C GLU A 244 -5.75 -2.21 0.49
N ALA A 245 -6.96 -2.59 0.91
CA ALA A 245 -7.45 -2.27 2.25
C ALA A 245 -6.57 -2.88 3.35
N ALA A 246 -6.06 -4.10 3.13
CA ALA A 246 -5.14 -4.74 4.05
C ALA A 246 -3.84 -3.95 4.19
N HIS A 247 -3.31 -3.35 3.13
CA HIS A 247 -2.13 -2.48 3.23
C HIS A 247 -2.34 -1.22 4.08
N CYS A 248 -3.58 -0.81 4.34
CA CYS A 248 -3.88 0.31 5.25
C CYS A 248 -3.80 -0.06 6.73
N LEU A 249 -3.73 -1.35 7.10
CA LEU A 249 -3.63 -1.76 8.50
C LEU A 249 -2.38 -1.13 9.17
N PRO A 250 -2.46 -0.77 10.47
CA PRO A 250 -1.35 -0.15 11.19
C PRO A 250 -0.05 -0.98 11.13
N GLY A 251 1.09 -0.30 10.92
CA GLY A 251 2.38 -0.94 10.68
C GLY A 251 2.86 -1.87 11.80
N ASP A 252 2.48 -1.61 13.06
CA ASP A 252 2.83 -2.44 14.21
C ASP A 252 2.09 -3.78 14.18
N VAL A 253 0.79 -3.76 13.81
CA VAL A 253 -0.03 -4.95 13.57
C VAL A 253 0.56 -5.79 12.44
N MET A 254 1.04 -5.14 11.39
CA MET A 254 1.66 -5.81 10.24
C MET A 254 3.02 -6.41 10.57
N ARG A 255 3.86 -5.67 11.30
CA ARG A 255 5.20 -6.12 11.66
C ARG A 255 5.12 -7.26 12.68
N GLU A 256 4.23 -7.20 13.65
CA GLU A 256 3.99 -8.28 14.61
C GLU A 256 3.42 -9.54 13.93
N ARG A 257 2.49 -9.38 12.97
CA ARG A 257 1.92 -10.50 12.20
C ARG A 257 2.90 -11.10 11.18
N ALA A 258 3.73 -10.28 10.54
CA ALA A 258 4.75 -10.75 9.59
C ALA A 258 5.99 -11.36 10.28
N MET A 259 6.31 -10.94 11.51
CA MET A 259 7.48 -11.40 12.27
C MET A 259 7.18 -12.48 13.33
N ARG A 260 5.95 -13.01 13.42
CA ARG A 260 5.64 -14.19 14.23
C ARG A 260 5.39 -15.43 13.35
N PRO A 261 6.44 -16.17 12.95
CA PRO A 261 6.26 -17.47 12.31
C PRO A 261 5.72 -18.54 13.27
N ASN A 262 5.92 -18.37 14.58
CA ASN A 262 5.54 -19.36 15.60
C ASN A 262 5.26 -18.67 16.95
N GLY A 263 3.99 -18.33 17.20
CA GLY A 263 3.54 -18.17 18.58
C GLY A 263 3.66 -19.52 19.28
N LYS A 264 4.40 -19.58 20.39
CA LYS A 264 4.65 -20.79 21.17
C LYS A 264 3.35 -21.47 21.59
N SER A 265 2.93 -22.53 20.91
CA SER A 265 2.26 -23.67 21.54
C SER A 265 2.21 -24.90 20.62
N ALA A 266 2.69 -26.03 21.17
CA ALA A 266 2.33 -27.40 20.83
C ALA A 266 2.77 -27.98 19.46
N ILE A 267 3.99 -28.52 19.41
CA ILE A 267 4.27 -29.99 19.47
C ILE A 267 5.63 -30.23 18.80
N ALA A 268 6.61 -30.56 19.63
CA ALA A 268 7.72 -31.41 19.24
C ALA A 268 7.18 -32.81 18.99
N GLN A 269 6.84 -33.16 17.74
CA GLN A 269 6.76 -34.55 17.30
C GLN A 269 7.29 -34.67 15.87
N ASN A 270 8.09 -35.72 15.70
CA ASN A 270 8.89 -36.05 14.54
C ASN A 270 8.05 -36.20 13.26
N GLY A 271 8.58 -35.66 12.16
CA GLY A 271 8.26 -36.13 10.80
C GLY A 271 7.06 -35.46 10.12
N ARG A 272 7.34 -34.66 9.10
CA ARG A 272 6.43 -33.88 8.22
C ARG A 272 5.75 -32.71 8.94
N GLY A 273 6.33 -31.53 8.72
CA GLY A 273 5.67 -30.27 9.08
C GLY A 273 4.30 -30.14 8.40
N PRO A 274 3.39 -29.33 8.98
CA PRO A 274 2.08 -29.10 8.41
C PRO A 274 2.23 -28.59 6.97
N SER A 275 1.37 -29.08 6.08
CA SER A 275 1.33 -28.57 4.71
C SER A 275 1.09 -27.05 4.69
N PRO A 276 1.48 -26.30 3.65
CA PRO A 276 1.19 -24.87 3.54
C PRO A 276 -0.29 -24.51 3.71
N CYS A 277 -1.20 -25.46 3.45
CA CYS A 277 -2.63 -25.31 3.72
C CYS A 277 -2.98 -25.49 5.20
N GLN A 278 -2.29 -26.37 5.94
CA GLN A 278 -2.39 -26.45 7.40
C GLN A 278 -1.73 -25.25 8.08
N ALA A 279 -0.64 -24.70 7.53
CA ALA A 279 -0.07 -23.44 8.02
C ALA A 279 -1.05 -22.27 7.79
N ALA A 280 -1.66 -22.18 6.60
CA ALA A 280 -2.72 -21.20 6.34
C ALA A 280 -4.00 -21.45 7.18
N GLN A 281 -4.38 -22.71 7.44
CA GLN A 281 -5.48 -23.07 8.33
C GLN A 281 -5.14 -22.87 9.81
N GLN A 282 -3.88 -22.97 10.20
CA GLN A 282 -3.38 -22.63 11.53
C GLN A 282 -3.30 -21.12 11.70
N SER A 283 -2.87 -20.37 10.69
CA SER A 283 -3.03 -18.91 10.65
C SER A 283 -4.50 -18.52 10.70
N LEU A 284 -5.39 -19.23 9.98
CA LEU A 284 -6.84 -19.02 10.08
C LEU A 284 -7.40 -19.43 11.45
N LYS A 285 -6.90 -20.47 12.10
CA LYS A 285 -7.31 -20.88 13.47
C LYS A 285 -6.79 -19.91 14.52
N VAL A 286 -5.59 -19.36 14.35
CA VAL A 286 -5.04 -18.30 15.21
C VAL A 286 -5.83 -17.01 14.98
N LEU A 287 -6.21 -16.69 13.74
CA LEU A 287 -7.07 -15.55 13.42
C LEU A 287 -8.51 -15.75 13.92
N ASP A 288 -9.06 -16.97 13.85
CA ASP A 288 -10.39 -17.35 14.35
C ASP A 288 -10.41 -17.47 15.89
N GLN A 289 -9.27 -17.78 16.52
CA GLN A 289 -9.08 -17.69 17.98
C GLN A 289 -8.99 -16.23 18.42
N VAL A 290 -8.25 -15.38 17.71
CA VAL A 290 -8.16 -13.94 18.00
C VAL A 290 -9.50 -13.24 17.79
N SER A 291 -10.27 -13.59 16.74
CA SER A 291 -11.60 -13.02 16.50
C SER A 291 -12.68 -13.56 17.44
N LYS A 292 -12.45 -14.70 18.11
CA LYS A 292 -13.33 -15.24 19.15
C LYS A 292 -12.93 -14.78 20.55
N GLU A 293 -11.66 -14.43 20.73
CA GLU A 293 -11.17 -13.79 21.95
C GLU A 293 -11.55 -12.30 22.03
N GLU A 294 -12.09 -11.67 20.98
CA GLU A 294 -12.68 -10.31 20.99
C GLU A 294 -13.99 -10.16 21.80
N GLU A 295 -14.42 -11.17 22.54
CA GLU A 295 -15.15 -10.95 23.82
C GLU A 295 -14.20 -10.53 24.97
N PHE A 296 -12.99 -10.05 24.64
CA PHE A 296 -12.01 -9.54 25.59
C PHE A 296 -12.51 -8.23 26.19
N ASN A 297 -12.65 -8.26 27.51
CA ASN A 297 -13.27 -7.24 28.33
C ASN A 297 -12.52 -5.89 28.22
N LEU A 298 -13.02 -5.00 27.37
CA LEU A 298 -12.51 -3.64 27.09
C LEU A 298 -12.30 -2.81 28.38
N GLU A 299 -13.04 -3.13 29.44
CA GLU A 299 -12.98 -2.50 30.75
C GLU A 299 -11.66 -2.79 31.49
N THR A 300 -11.05 -3.95 31.27
CA THR A 300 -9.78 -4.34 31.94
C THR A 300 -8.57 -3.67 31.28
N ALA A 301 -8.57 -3.52 29.95
CA ALA A 301 -7.51 -2.81 29.23
C ALA A 301 -7.48 -1.30 29.51
N LEU A 302 -8.65 -0.68 29.73
CA LEU A 302 -8.74 0.74 30.12
C LEU A 302 -8.21 1.00 31.54
N LEU A 303 -8.43 0.07 32.48
CA LEU A 303 -7.94 0.17 33.86
C LEU A 303 -6.42 0.00 33.95
N GLU A 304 -5.82 -0.84 33.12
CA GLU A 304 -4.35 -1.01 33.08
C GLU A 304 -3.64 0.15 32.37
N ALA A 305 -4.27 0.76 31.35
CA ALA A 305 -3.73 1.95 30.67
C ALA A 305 -3.68 3.19 31.58
N GLN A 306 -4.59 3.30 32.55
CA GLN A 306 -4.58 4.40 33.53
C GLN A 306 -3.50 4.24 34.62
N ALA A 307 -3.01 3.01 34.87
CA ALA A 307 -1.98 2.74 35.86
C ALA A 307 -0.53 2.90 35.34
N GLY A 308 -0.32 2.97 34.02
CA GLY A 308 1.02 2.86 33.38
C GLY A 308 1.71 4.16 32.93
N SER A 309 1.13 5.35 33.16
CA SER A 309 1.67 6.62 32.65
C SER A 309 2.84 7.18 33.48
N SER A 310 4.02 6.55 33.44
CA SER A 310 5.24 7.15 34.01
C SER A 310 6.57 6.71 33.37
N ALA A 311 6.62 5.62 32.61
CA ALA A 311 7.91 5.05 32.17
C ALA A 311 8.49 5.64 30.87
N VAL A 312 7.69 6.26 30.00
CA VAL A 312 8.14 6.68 28.65
C VAL A 312 8.81 8.08 28.65
N ALA A 313 8.67 8.87 29.72
CA ALA A 313 9.27 10.21 29.83
C ALA A 313 10.75 10.21 30.27
N ARG A 314 11.29 9.09 30.81
CA ARG A 314 12.65 9.07 31.39
C ARG A 314 13.79 8.73 30.41
N VAL A 315 13.50 8.20 29.21
CA VAL A 315 14.56 7.80 28.26
C VAL A 315 15.05 8.97 27.39
N LYS A 316 14.26 10.04 27.22
CA LYS A 316 14.65 11.20 26.40
C LYS A 316 15.50 12.26 27.13
N LEU A 317 15.66 12.17 28.46
CA LEU A 317 16.40 13.18 29.23
C LEU A 317 17.90 12.87 29.40
N VAL A 318 18.32 11.61 29.25
CA VAL A 318 19.72 11.20 29.51
C VAL A 318 20.65 11.44 28.31
N ASN A 319 20.13 11.44 27.07
CA ASN A 319 20.97 11.63 25.87
C ASN A 319 21.20 13.09 25.47
N LYS A 320 20.69 14.08 26.23
CA LYS A 320 20.85 15.51 25.91
C LYS A 320 21.91 16.22 26.77
N GLN A 321 22.45 15.57 27.80
CA GLN A 321 23.43 16.15 28.73
C GLN A 321 24.90 15.83 28.41
N GLN A 322 25.20 15.09 27.34
CA GLN A 322 26.58 14.73 26.97
C GLN A 322 27.15 15.48 25.75
N ALA A 323 26.46 16.51 25.26
CA ALA A 323 26.94 17.32 24.13
C ALA A 323 26.84 18.81 24.44
N GLN A 324 27.46 19.25 25.54
CA GLN A 324 27.61 20.66 25.84
C GLN A 324 28.79 20.91 26.77
N GLU A 325 30.01 20.81 26.23
CA GLU A 325 31.21 21.39 26.83
C GLU A 325 32.27 21.54 25.73
N THR A 326 32.37 22.76 25.18
CA THR A 326 33.61 23.52 24.95
C THR A 326 33.29 24.77 24.12
N THR A 327 33.65 25.91 24.70
CA THR A 327 33.40 27.29 24.28
C THR A 327 34.52 27.88 23.43
N ASP A 328 34.09 28.78 22.54
CA ASP A 328 34.67 30.07 22.14
C ASP A 328 36.08 30.19 21.52
N ALA A 329 36.12 30.72 20.30
CA ALA A 329 36.91 31.92 19.96
C ALA A 329 36.48 32.52 18.60
N ASP A 330 36.28 33.85 18.60
CA ASP A 330 35.88 34.73 17.51
C ASP A 330 36.83 34.78 16.31
N ALA A 331 36.27 34.93 15.09
CA ALA A 331 36.80 35.79 14.03
C ALA A 331 35.80 35.88 12.86
N GLU A 332 35.12 37.03 12.71
CA GLU A 332 34.37 37.37 11.50
C GLU A 332 35.33 37.68 10.34
N VAL A 333 35.20 36.93 9.24
CA VAL A 333 35.75 37.29 7.93
C VAL A 333 34.65 37.11 6.87
N PRO A 334 34.33 38.12 6.04
CA PRO A 334 33.30 37.99 5.02
C PRO A 334 33.84 37.19 3.82
N VAL A 335 33.54 35.89 3.77
CA VAL A 335 33.88 35.03 2.62
C VAL A 335 32.72 35.06 1.62
N LYS A 336 32.98 35.62 0.44
CA LYS A 336 32.08 35.53 -0.73
C LYS A 336 31.77 34.05 -1.03
N PRO A 337 30.51 33.67 -1.28
CA PRO A 337 30.15 32.29 -1.59
C PRO A 337 30.72 31.90 -2.97
N GLN A 338 31.84 31.18 -2.98
CA GLN A 338 32.21 30.39 -4.15
C GLN A 338 31.34 29.13 -4.21
N PRO A 339 30.89 28.70 -5.39
CA PRO A 339 30.15 27.45 -5.54
C PRO A 339 31.09 26.29 -5.21
N LYS A 340 31.00 25.77 -3.97
CA LYS A 340 31.70 24.55 -3.58
C LYS A 340 31.19 23.41 -4.46
N ALA A 341 32.04 22.92 -5.35
CA ALA A 341 31.82 21.67 -6.06
C ALA A 341 31.43 20.60 -5.02
N SER A 342 30.27 19.98 -5.21
CA SER A 342 29.81 18.94 -4.29
C SER A 342 30.90 17.88 -4.15
N PRO A 343 31.32 17.54 -2.92
CA PRO A 343 32.37 16.54 -2.72
C PRO A 343 31.94 15.25 -3.40
N LYS A 344 32.73 14.79 -4.37
CA LYS A 344 32.54 13.47 -4.99
C LYS A 344 32.66 12.45 -3.86
N MET A 345 31.55 11.81 -3.51
CA MET A 345 31.60 10.72 -2.52
C MET A 345 32.57 9.65 -3.03
N PRO A 346 33.48 9.15 -2.18
CA PRO A 346 34.36 8.07 -2.58
C PRO A 346 33.53 6.83 -2.97
N PRO A 347 33.98 6.05 -3.96
CA PRO A 347 33.28 4.83 -4.37
C PRO A 347 33.19 3.85 -3.18
N LEU A 348 32.02 3.23 -3.00
CA LEU A 348 31.80 2.21 -1.98
C LEU A 348 32.82 1.07 -2.11
N THR A 349 33.34 0.59 -0.98
CA THR A 349 34.19 -0.61 -0.95
C THR A 349 33.40 -1.84 -1.42
N LYS A 350 34.09 -2.89 -1.86
CA LYS A 350 33.46 -4.15 -2.29
C LYS A 350 32.58 -4.76 -1.18
N GLU A 351 33.00 -4.63 0.08
CA GLU A 351 32.28 -5.12 1.24
C GLU A 351 31.06 -4.26 1.58
N SER A 352 31.17 -2.93 1.60
CA SER A 352 30.02 -2.04 1.80
C SER A 352 28.99 -2.16 0.68
N ARG A 353 29.45 -2.45 -0.56
CA ARG A 353 28.56 -2.78 -1.68
C ARG A 353 27.82 -4.10 -1.45
N ALA A 354 28.53 -5.17 -1.05
CA ALA A 354 27.90 -6.46 -0.76
C ALA A 354 26.88 -6.38 0.40
N ILE A 355 27.15 -5.58 1.43
CA ILE A 355 26.21 -5.33 2.55
C ILE A 355 24.97 -4.58 2.06
N ALA A 356 25.15 -3.52 1.25
CA ALA A 356 24.04 -2.76 0.67
C ALA A 356 23.23 -3.57 -0.36
N GLU A 357 23.85 -4.54 -1.02
CA GLU A 357 23.20 -5.46 -1.96
C GLU A 357 22.42 -6.56 -1.24
N ALA A 358 22.98 -7.16 -0.18
CA ALA A 358 22.26 -8.11 0.67
C ALA A 358 21.04 -7.46 1.34
N SER A 359 21.16 -6.20 1.79
CA SER A 359 20.05 -5.48 2.39
C SER A 359 18.92 -5.18 1.40
N PHE A 360 19.22 -5.09 0.10
CA PHE A 360 18.19 -4.93 -0.93
C PHE A 360 17.37 -6.21 -1.14
N ASP A 361 18.02 -7.36 -1.33
CA ASP A 361 17.31 -8.63 -1.54
C ASP A 361 16.46 -8.97 -0.31
N ASP A 362 16.99 -8.74 0.89
CA ASP A 362 16.25 -8.93 2.15
C ASP A 362 15.03 -8.00 2.23
N ALA A 363 15.19 -6.71 1.90
CA ALA A 363 14.06 -5.77 1.86
C ALA A 363 12.99 -6.18 0.83
N GLN A 364 13.42 -6.71 -0.32
CA GLN A 364 12.52 -7.16 -1.37
C GLN A 364 11.75 -8.42 -0.96
N ILE A 365 12.41 -9.36 -0.30
CA ILE A 365 11.78 -10.57 0.25
C ILE A 365 10.76 -10.17 1.32
N ILE A 366 11.10 -9.25 2.23
CA ILE A 366 10.15 -8.73 3.24
C ILE A 366 8.93 -8.12 2.54
N LYS A 367 9.14 -7.30 1.51
CA LYS A 367 8.03 -6.72 0.74
C LYS A 367 7.15 -7.80 0.11
N LEU A 368 7.73 -8.82 -0.52
CA LEU A 368 6.97 -9.93 -1.08
C LEU A 368 6.12 -10.64 -0.02
N SER A 369 6.68 -10.87 1.17
CA SER A 369 5.97 -11.49 2.30
C SER A 369 4.78 -10.64 2.76
N ILE A 370 4.93 -9.31 2.82
CA ILE A 370 3.82 -8.39 3.13
C ILE A 370 2.73 -8.49 2.06
N GLU A 371 3.07 -8.38 0.78
CA GLU A 371 2.11 -8.49 -0.33
C GLU A 371 1.36 -9.84 -0.32
N SER A 372 2.07 -10.93 -0.02
CA SER A 372 1.45 -12.25 0.10
C SER A 372 0.53 -12.37 1.33
N LEU A 373 0.86 -11.70 2.43
CA LEU A 373 -0.03 -11.61 3.59
C LEU A 373 -1.30 -10.83 3.22
N MET A 374 -1.17 -9.74 2.44
CA MET A 374 -2.32 -8.95 1.98
C MET A 374 -3.23 -9.78 1.06
N ASP A 375 -2.65 -10.55 0.14
CA ASP A 375 -3.42 -11.51 -0.68
C ASP A 375 -4.21 -12.50 0.18
N ASN A 376 -3.63 -13.00 1.27
CA ASN A 376 -4.32 -13.95 2.16
C ASN A 376 -5.41 -13.28 3.01
N LEU A 377 -5.17 -12.09 3.56
CA LEU A 377 -6.16 -11.31 4.31
C LEU A 377 -7.35 -10.93 3.41
N ALA A 378 -7.08 -10.54 2.18
CA ALA A 378 -8.12 -10.28 1.19
C ALA A 378 -8.97 -11.52 0.88
N LEU A 379 -8.35 -12.70 0.76
CA LEU A 379 -9.10 -13.95 0.56
C LEU A 379 -10.02 -14.26 1.74
N ILE A 380 -9.63 -13.91 2.97
CA ILE A 380 -10.49 -14.06 4.16
C ILE A 380 -11.72 -13.16 4.04
N GLN A 381 -11.50 -11.88 3.74
CA GLN A 381 -12.59 -10.92 3.55
C GLN A 381 -13.55 -11.35 2.43
N VAL A 382 -13.01 -11.79 1.29
CA VAL A 382 -13.82 -12.32 0.18
C VAL A 382 -14.63 -13.53 0.63
N ARG A 383 -14.05 -14.49 1.37
CA ARG A 383 -14.80 -15.66 1.85
C ARG A 383 -15.89 -15.32 2.86
N GLN A 384 -15.62 -14.38 3.76
CA GLN A 384 -16.60 -13.94 4.76
C GLN A 384 -17.81 -13.26 4.12
N ARG A 385 -17.56 -12.46 3.08
CA ARG A 385 -18.60 -11.66 2.40
C ARG A 385 -19.31 -12.41 1.28
N PHE A 386 -18.58 -13.29 0.59
CA PHE A 386 -19.06 -14.08 -0.53
C PHE A 386 -18.97 -15.57 -0.15
N ARG A 387 -20.04 -16.09 0.46
CA ARG A 387 -20.10 -17.47 1.01
C ARG A 387 -19.72 -18.56 -0.02
N ASP A 388 -19.89 -18.29 -1.30
CA ASP A 388 -19.58 -19.20 -2.42
C ASP A 388 -18.13 -19.11 -2.91
N ALA A 389 -17.28 -18.25 -2.35
CA ALA A 389 -15.87 -18.10 -2.73
C ALA A 389 -14.97 -19.23 -2.21
N ILE A 390 -15.48 -20.47 -2.17
CA ILE A 390 -14.77 -21.66 -1.73
C ILE A 390 -14.43 -22.52 -2.96
N GLU A 391 -13.42 -22.11 -3.72
CA GLU A 391 -12.74 -23.03 -4.63
C GLU A 391 -11.22 -22.99 -4.42
N GLY A 392 -10.65 -24.19 -4.24
CA GLY A 392 -9.21 -24.45 -4.44
C GLY A 392 -8.33 -24.43 -3.19
N CYS A 393 -8.55 -25.35 -2.25
CA CYS A 393 -7.45 -25.93 -1.46
C CYS A 393 -7.26 -27.38 -1.89
N ASN A 394 -6.63 -27.62 -3.03
CA ASN A 394 -6.09 -28.95 -3.33
C ASN A 394 -4.58 -28.89 -3.22
N LEU A 395 -4.07 -29.65 -2.27
CA LEU A 395 -2.65 -29.90 -2.06
C LEU A 395 -2.14 -30.69 -3.26
N ASN A 396 -1.37 -30.04 -4.14
CA ASN A 396 -0.29 -30.65 -4.93
C ASN A 396 0.46 -29.55 -5.69
N THR A 397 1.67 -29.21 -5.22
CA THR A 397 2.76 -28.44 -5.87
C THR A 397 2.45 -27.09 -6.58
N HIS A 398 1.20 -26.74 -6.81
CA HIS A 398 0.72 -25.57 -7.54
C HIS A 398 -0.41 -24.87 -6.76
N PRO A 399 -0.43 -23.54 -6.59
CA PRO A 399 -1.62 -22.80 -6.22
C PRO A 399 -2.85 -23.21 -7.02
N THR A 400 -3.82 -23.81 -6.34
CA THR A 400 -5.11 -24.18 -6.91
C THR A 400 -6.11 -23.02 -6.91
N GLN A 401 -5.89 -22.03 -6.06
CA GLN A 401 -6.78 -20.88 -5.92
C GLN A 401 -6.59 -19.91 -7.12
N PRO A 402 -7.67 -19.45 -7.78
CA PRO A 402 -7.57 -18.68 -9.03
C PRO A 402 -6.78 -17.37 -8.94
N TRP A 403 -6.87 -16.63 -7.83
CA TRP A 403 -6.09 -15.41 -7.61
C TRP A 403 -4.59 -15.68 -7.55
N LYS A 404 -4.17 -16.74 -6.86
CA LYS A 404 -2.75 -17.13 -6.78
C LYS A 404 -2.22 -17.57 -8.15
N LYS A 405 -3.02 -18.29 -8.95
CA LYS A 405 -2.68 -18.60 -10.36
C LYS A 405 -2.52 -17.33 -11.18
N LEU A 406 -3.46 -16.40 -11.06
CA LEU A 406 -3.40 -15.10 -11.74
C LEU A 406 -2.11 -14.35 -11.39
N ARG A 407 -1.70 -14.31 -10.11
CA ARG A 407 -0.43 -13.67 -9.67
C ARG A 407 0.79 -14.29 -10.36
N VAL A 408 0.85 -15.62 -10.52
CA VAL A 408 1.93 -16.31 -11.26
C VAL A 408 1.90 -15.91 -12.73
N LEU A 409 0.74 -16.01 -13.39
CA LEU A 409 0.60 -15.71 -14.82
C LEU A 409 0.87 -14.24 -15.15
N TRP A 410 0.44 -13.30 -14.30
CA TRP A 410 0.83 -11.89 -14.43
C TRP A 410 2.34 -11.70 -14.32
N SER A 411 3.00 -12.46 -13.43
CA SER A 411 4.46 -12.49 -13.33
C SER A 411 5.12 -12.99 -14.59
N ILE A 412 4.54 -13.99 -15.26
CA ILE A 412 5.05 -14.41 -16.56
C ILE A 412 4.74 -13.35 -17.63
N ALA A 413 3.60 -12.68 -17.59
CA ALA A 413 3.22 -11.65 -18.57
C ALA A 413 4.12 -10.40 -18.51
N ASP A 414 4.41 -9.89 -17.31
CA ASP A 414 5.33 -8.78 -17.08
C ASP A 414 6.25 -9.09 -15.88
N PRO A 415 7.39 -9.76 -16.13
CA PRO A 415 8.31 -10.15 -15.08
C PRO A 415 8.83 -8.95 -14.28
N ASN A 416 8.61 -9.02 -12.98
CA ASN A 416 9.15 -8.09 -12.00
C ASN A 416 9.37 -8.83 -10.69
N ALA A 417 10.57 -8.69 -10.12
CA ALA A 417 10.95 -9.33 -8.87
C ALA A 417 10.05 -8.91 -7.70
N MET A 418 9.49 -7.69 -7.74
CA MET A 418 8.55 -7.19 -6.73
C MET A 418 7.18 -7.87 -6.73
N TYR A 419 6.84 -8.60 -7.79
CA TYR A 419 5.51 -9.21 -7.94
C TYR A 419 5.56 -10.75 -7.88
N MET A 420 6.66 -11.31 -7.40
CA MET A 420 6.82 -12.74 -7.18
C MET A 420 6.23 -13.18 -5.83
N THR A 421 5.04 -12.67 -5.48
CA THR A 421 4.39 -12.94 -4.18
C THR A 421 4.08 -14.42 -3.99
N TRP A 422 3.92 -15.16 -5.09
CA TRP A 422 3.78 -16.62 -5.12
C TRP A 422 5.02 -17.38 -4.62
N LEU A 423 6.18 -16.73 -4.50
CA LEU A 423 7.41 -17.34 -3.99
C LEU A 423 7.40 -17.44 -2.46
N THR A 424 6.68 -16.55 -1.76
CA THR A 424 6.76 -16.42 -0.30
C THR A 424 6.50 -17.71 0.46
N PRO A 425 5.57 -18.63 0.09
CA PRO A 425 5.37 -19.85 0.86
C PRO A 425 6.60 -20.76 0.86
N TRP A 426 7.48 -20.63 -0.14
CA TRP A 426 8.74 -21.35 -0.21
C TRP A 426 9.86 -20.69 0.60
N LEU A 427 9.74 -19.42 0.99
CA LEU A 427 10.81 -18.68 1.66
C LEU A 427 10.74 -18.78 3.19
N LEU A 428 9.53 -18.86 3.75
CA LEU A 428 9.27 -18.60 5.18
C LEU A 428 10.07 -19.48 6.15
N ASP A 429 10.36 -20.73 5.79
CA ASP A 429 11.01 -21.70 6.68
C ASP A 429 12.51 -21.89 6.41
N HIS A 430 13.11 -21.04 5.57
CA HIS A 430 14.49 -21.18 5.16
C HIS A 430 15.40 -20.07 5.74
N PRO A 431 16.70 -20.34 5.99
CA PRO A 431 17.67 -19.30 6.35
C PRO A 431 17.77 -18.22 5.26
N ALA A 432 18.10 -16.98 5.65
CA ALA A 432 18.19 -15.84 4.74
C ALA A 432 19.09 -16.08 3.50
N SER A 433 20.19 -16.80 3.66
CA SER A 433 21.06 -17.18 2.53
C SER A 433 20.36 -18.05 1.50
N VAL A 434 19.54 -19.01 1.94
CA VAL A 434 18.73 -19.88 1.07
C VAL A 434 17.59 -19.09 0.45
N GLN A 435 16.93 -18.20 1.20
CA GLN A 435 15.88 -17.34 0.67
C GLN A 435 16.39 -16.46 -0.48
N ARG A 436 17.54 -15.80 -0.30
CA ARG A 436 18.17 -14.98 -1.34
C ARG A 436 18.55 -15.78 -2.59
N GLN A 437 19.12 -16.97 -2.40
CA GLN A 437 19.45 -17.85 -3.52
C GLN A 437 18.18 -18.28 -4.27
N MET A 438 17.14 -18.69 -3.55
CA MET A 438 15.88 -19.11 -4.14
C MET A 438 15.17 -17.96 -4.88
N PHE A 439 15.27 -16.73 -4.36
CA PHE A 439 14.79 -15.52 -5.02
C PHE A 439 15.53 -15.25 -6.34
N ALA A 440 16.86 -15.36 -6.36
CA ALA A 440 17.66 -15.23 -7.58
C ALA A 440 17.32 -16.33 -8.61
N ASP A 441 17.21 -17.58 -8.16
CA ASP A 441 16.88 -18.74 -9.02
C ASP A 441 15.48 -18.59 -9.64
N ALA A 442 14.48 -18.22 -8.83
CA ALA A 442 13.11 -18.02 -9.28
C ALA A 442 12.99 -16.83 -10.24
N TRP A 443 13.74 -15.74 -10.01
CA TRP A 443 13.78 -14.60 -10.94
C TRP A 443 14.38 -14.98 -12.29
N ALA A 444 15.47 -15.75 -12.30
CA ALA A 444 16.05 -16.28 -13.53
C ALA A 444 15.04 -17.18 -14.27
N GLY A 445 14.39 -18.09 -13.55
CA GLY A 445 13.34 -18.94 -14.11
C GLY A 445 12.17 -18.15 -14.70
N LEU A 446 11.76 -17.06 -14.06
CA LEU A 446 10.65 -16.22 -14.51
C LEU A 446 10.96 -15.55 -15.86
N ARG A 447 12.19 -15.03 -16.00
CA ARG A 447 12.65 -14.44 -17.26
C ARG A 447 12.75 -15.47 -18.38
N ASN A 448 13.17 -16.69 -18.05
CA ASN A 448 13.20 -17.80 -19.00
C ASN A 448 11.78 -18.20 -19.43
N ALA A 449 10.84 -18.30 -18.50
CA ALA A 449 9.43 -18.58 -18.80
C ALA A 449 8.85 -17.51 -19.73
N LYS A 450 9.04 -16.22 -19.42
CA LYS A 450 8.64 -15.09 -20.30
C LYS A 450 9.20 -15.24 -21.71
N LYS A 451 10.49 -15.58 -21.83
CA LYS A 451 11.17 -15.78 -23.12
C LYS A 451 10.54 -16.91 -23.92
N GLN A 452 10.12 -18.00 -23.28
CA GLN A 452 9.53 -19.17 -23.94
C GLN A 452 8.07 -18.94 -24.37
N VAL A 453 7.29 -18.15 -23.63
CA VAL A 453 5.88 -17.88 -23.96
C VAL A 453 5.67 -16.67 -24.87
N SER A 454 6.71 -15.87 -25.10
CA SER A 454 6.63 -14.65 -25.92
C SER A 454 7.33 -14.84 -27.27
N SER A 455 6.89 -14.10 -28.30
CA SER A 455 7.69 -13.98 -29.52
C SER A 455 9.03 -13.29 -29.22
N LYS A 456 10.05 -13.57 -30.03
CA LYS A 456 11.39 -12.95 -29.89
C LYS A 456 11.31 -11.43 -29.87
N ALA A 457 10.51 -10.83 -30.75
CA ALA A 457 10.34 -9.38 -30.84
C ALA A 457 9.71 -8.81 -29.56
N PHE A 458 8.64 -9.44 -29.05
CA PHE A 458 7.98 -9.00 -27.82
C PHE A 458 8.91 -9.12 -26.61
N TYR A 459 9.67 -10.21 -26.50
CA TYR A 459 10.64 -10.39 -25.41
C TYR A 459 11.76 -9.33 -25.45
N GLN A 460 12.27 -9.01 -26.63
CA GLN A 460 13.30 -7.97 -26.79
C GLN A 460 12.76 -6.58 -26.44
N ASP A 461 11.53 -6.27 -26.82
CA ASP A 461 10.89 -5.01 -26.44
C ASP A 461 10.69 -4.92 -24.92
N TRP A 462 10.16 -5.98 -24.31
CA TRP A 462 10.04 -6.08 -22.86
C TRP A 462 11.39 -5.88 -22.14
N LEU A 463 12.48 -6.50 -22.62
CA LEU A 463 13.81 -6.31 -22.04
C LEU A 463 14.27 -4.84 -22.07
N LYS A 464 14.01 -4.13 -23.18
CA LYS A 464 14.32 -2.68 -23.28
C LYS A 464 13.50 -1.86 -22.30
N GLN A 465 12.21 -2.14 -22.20
CA GLN A 465 11.32 -1.46 -21.26
C GLN A 465 11.72 -1.73 -19.81
N ALA A 466 12.04 -2.99 -19.46
CA ALA A 466 12.51 -3.37 -18.13
C ALA A 466 13.82 -2.66 -17.79
N ALA A 467 14.80 -2.61 -18.71
CA ALA A 467 16.04 -1.86 -18.50
C ALA A 467 15.78 -0.36 -18.26
N ALA A 468 14.86 0.24 -19.03
CA ALA A 468 14.47 1.64 -18.84
C ALA A 468 13.77 1.88 -17.50
N ARG A 469 12.92 0.97 -17.04
CA ARG A 469 12.27 1.03 -15.71
C ARG A 469 13.31 0.96 -14.59
N ASN A 470 14.24 0.00 -14.67
CA ASN A 470 15.29 -0.19 -13.67
C ASN A 470 16.23 1.02 -13.58
N ALA A 471 16.47 1.70 -14.70
CA ALA A 471 17.26 2.93 -14.74
C ALA A 471 16.54 4.11 -14.06
N ARG A 472 15.21 4.17 -14.13
CA ARG A 472 14.40 5.26 -13.56
C ARG A 472 14.00 5.00 -12.10
N ASN A 473 13.89 3.75 -11.69
CA ASN A 473 13.39 3.39 -10.37
C ASN A 473 14.27 2.31 -9.74
N SER A 474 15.02 2.69 -8.71
CA SER A 474 15.93 1.82 -7.98
C SER A 474 15.24 0.68 -7.24
N LEU A 475 13.91 0.70 -7.09
CA LEU A 475 13.12 -0.37 -6.48
C LEU A 475 12.93 -1.57 -7.42
N PHE A 476 13.13 -1.41 -8.73
CA PHE A 476 12.90 -2.45 -9.74
C PHE A 476 14.17 -3.26 -10.07
N ARG A 477 15.09 -3.43 -9.13
CA ARG A 477 16.36 -4.13 -9.41
C ARG A 477 16.16 -5.65 -9.48
N SER A 478 17.00 -6.29 -10.30
CA SER A 478 17.12 -7.76 -10.26
C SER A 478 17.77 -8.19 -8.94
N PRO A 479 17.45 -9.39 -8.43
CA PRO A 479 18.16 -9.96 -7.29
C PRO A 479 19.66 -10.02 -7.55
N ASN A 480 20.47 -9.83 -6.50
CA ASN A 480 21.92 -9.73 -6.64
C ASN A 480 22.62 -11.09 -6.74
N GLY A 481 21.97 -12.17 -6.31
CA GLY A 481 22.51 -13.54 -6.36
C GLY A 481 22.78 -14.06 -7.78
N THR A 482 23.83 -14.86 -7.94
CA THR A 482 24.03 -15.64 -9.18
C THR A 482 23.08 -16.84 -9.15
N PRO A 483 22.14 -16.95 -10.11
CA PRO A 483 21.20 -18.06 -10.12
C PRO A 483 21.90 -19.38 -10.45
N ASP A 484 21.49 -20.45 -9.79
CA ASP A 484 21.84 -21.82 -10.15
C ASP A 484 21.05 -22.22 -11.40
N PRO A 485 21.72 -22.59 -12.51
CA PRO A 485 21.04 -22.87 -13.77
C PRO A 485 20.04 -24.02 -13.66
N GLY A 486 20.35 -25.06 -12.89
CA GLY A 486 19.48 -26.22 -12.70
C GLY A 486 18.22 -25.88 -11.92
N ARG A 487 18.33 -25.07 -10.86
CA ARG A 487 17.17 -24.56 -10.10
C ARG A 487 16.35 -23.55 -10.89
N ALA A 488 17.01 -22.65 -11.64
CA ALA A 488 16.32 -21.71 -12.51
C ALA A 488 15.51 -22.41 -13.61
N GLU A 489 16.04 -23.50 -14.20
CA GLU A 489 15.30 -24.31 -15.16
C GLU A 489 14.08 -24.99 -14.52
N ARG A 490 14.22 -25.54 -13.30
CA ARG A 490 13.08 -26.11 -12.57
C ARG A 490 11.99 -25.07 -12.29
N TRP A 491 12.36 -23.85 -11.90
CA TRP A 491 11.40 -22.75 -11.75
C TRP A 491 10.72 -22.39 -13.08
N THR A 492 11.49 -22.41 -14.18
CA THR A 492 10.95 -22.18 -15.53
C THR A 492 9.85 -23.18 -15.85
N GLN A 493 10.14 -24.48 -15.70
CA GLN A 493 9.18 -25.54 -15.97
C GLN A 493 7.95 -25.45 -15.06
N TRP A 494 8.15 -25.27 -13.75
CA TRP A 494 7.05 -25.10 -12.79
C TRP A 494 6.11 -23.93 -13.15
N MET A 495 6.64 -22.82 -13.68
CA MET A 495 5.83 -21.70 -14.17
C MET A 495 5.12 -22.01 -15.49
N LEU A 496 5.79 -22.73 -16.39
CA LEU A 496 5.20 -23.12 -17.67
C LEU A 496 4.06 -24.12 -17.51
N ASP A 497 4.07 -24.94 -16.47
CA ASP A 497 2.95 -25.83 -16.10
C ASP A 497 1.63 -25.05 -15.92
N TYR A 498 1.69 -23.76 -15.53
CA TYR A 498 0.49 -22.90 -15.47
C TYR A 498 0.06 -22.36 -16.82
N THR A 499 0.96 -22.36 -17.81
CA THR A 499 0.69 -21.82 -19.16
C THR A 499 0.28 -22.91 -20.14
N GLU A 500 0.40 -24.18 -19.74
CA GLU A 500 -0.04 -25.32 -20.52
C GLU A 500 -1.50 -25.64 -20.19
N THR A 501 -2.30 -25.89 -21.23
CA THR A 501 -3.67 -26.36 -21.05
C THR A 501 -3.66 -27.65 -20.20
N PRO A 502 -4.55 -27.79 -19.19
CA PRO A 502 -4.59 -28.95 -18.28
C PRO A 502 -4.63 -30.33 -18.97
N THR A 503 -5.03 -30.38 -20.24
CA THR A 503 -5.02 -31.58 -21.07
C THR A 503 -3.60 -32.13 -21.36
N ALA A 504 -2.56 -31.30 -21.40
CA ALA A 504 -1.18 -31.77 -21.63
C ALA A 504 -0.60 -32.45 -20.38
N ILE A 505 -0.85 -31.89 -19.19
CA ILE A 505 -0.36 -32.44 -17.91
C ILE A 505 -1.10 -33.75 -17.56
N GLN A 506 -2.40 -33.86 -17.87
CA GLN A 506 -3.13 -35.13 -17.67
C GLN A 506 -2.70 -36.23 -18.65
N GLN A 507 -2.26 -35.90 -19.87
CA GLN A 507 -1.77 -36.91 -20.82
C GLN A 507 -0.34 -37.38 -20.52
N ALA A 508 0.47 -36.57 -19.83
CA ALA A 508 1.80 -36.97 -19.37
C ALA A 508 1.76 -37.83 -18.09
N ALA A 509 0.74 -37.66 -17.24
CA ALA A 509 0.57 -38.45 -16.02
C ALA A 509 -0.14 -39.82 -16.22
N LEU A 510 -0.67 -40.07 -17.42
CA LEU A 510 -1.32 -41.33 -17.81
C LEU A 510 -0.47 -42.19 -18.77
N ARG A 511 0.80 -41.82 -18.96
CA ARG A 511 1.84 -42.64 -19.59
C ARG A 511 2.94 -42.90 -18.57
#